data_AF-A0A1W1BKE5-F1
#
_entry.id   AF-A0A1W1BKE5-F1
#
_cell.length_a   1.000
_cell.length_b   1.000
_cell.length_c   1.000
_cell.angle_alpha   90.00
_cell.angle_beta   90.00
_cell.angle_gamma   90.00
#
_symmetry.space_group_name_H-M   'P 1'
#
loop_
_entity.id
_entity.type
_entity.pdbx_description
1 polymer ?
#
loop_
_entity_poly.entity_id
_entity_poly.type
_entity_poly.pdbx_seq_one_letter_code
_entity_poly.pdbx_strand_id
1 'polypeptide(L)' 'MCAYYTDKTTKIKKEDIAIYQDETVEIVSVKHMKSNKTMDIEYLIDNKIKKFNIPYHAFVDRLKLEKRAIHA' A
#
# COMPACT_ATOMS: atom_id res chain seq x y z
N MET A 1 -8.15 6.24 -9.55
CA MET A 1 -7.96 4.79 -9.76
C MET A 1 -6.96 4.33 -8.71
N CYS A 2 -7.20 3.19 -8.08
CA CYS A 2 -6.42 2.74 -6.92
C CYS A 2 -5.47 1.61 -7.33
N ALA A 3 -4.50 1.30 -6.48
CA ALA A 3 -3.79 0.04 -6.54
C ALA A 3 -4.33 -0.95 -5.50
N TYR A 4 -4.00 -2.22 -5.70
CA TYR A 4 -4.58 -3.34 -4.97
C TYR A 4 -3.48 -4.19 -4.31
N TYR A 5 -3.83 -4.89 -3.23
CA TYR A 5 -2.98 -5.90 -2.61
C TYR A 5 -2.88 -7.15 -3.51
N THR A 6 -2.09 -8.13 -3.08
CA THR A 6 -1.95 -9.47 -3.70
C THR A 6 -3.26 -10.15 -4.09
N ASP A 7 -4.34 -9.90 -3.35
CA ASP A 7 -5.67 -10.45 -3.60
C ASP A 7 -6.42 -9.82 -4.79
N LYS A 8 -5.81 -8.80 -5.43
CA LYS A 8 -6.32 -8.07 -6.60
C LYS A 8 -7.69 -7.42 -6.43
N THR A 9 -8.24 -7.41 -5.22
CA THR A 9 -9.61 -6.98 -4.92
C THR A 9 -9.61 -5.93 -3.82
N THR A 10 -8.68 -6.03 -2.88
CA THR A 10 -8.53 -5.10 -1.77
C THR A 10 -7.67 -3.92 -2.18
N LYS A 11 -8.24 -2.71 -2.11
CA LYS A 11 -7.52 -1.46 -2.37
C LYS A 11 -6.55 -1.13 -1.23
N ILE A 12 -5.36 -0.65 -1.57
CA ILE A 12 -4.39 -0.14 -0.60
C ILE A 12 -4.90 1.20 -0.03
N LYS A 13 -4.92 1.33 1.30
CA LYS A 13 -5.36 2.52 2.03
C LYS A 13 -4.34 2.91 3.09
N LYS A 14 -4.40 4.17 3.51
CA LYS A 14 -3.66 4.68 4.67
C LYS A 14 -4.10 3.91 5.93
N GLU A 15 -3.15 3.72 6.85
CA GLU A 15 -3.25 2.99 8.12
C GLU A 15 -3.55 1.48 7.98
N ASP A 16 -3.56 0.94 6.75
CA ASP A 16 -3.57 -0.51 6.60
C ASP A 16 -2.27 -1.10 7.15
N ILE A 17 -2.37 -2.23 7.82
CA ILE A 17 -1.22 -3.08 8.16
C ILE A 17 -1.16 -4.20 7.14
N ALA A 18 0.00 -4.37 6.55
CA ALA A 18 0.25 -5.38 5.52
C ALA A 18 1.56 -6.12 5.80
N ILE A 19 1.70 -7.32 5.25
CA ILE A 19 2.96 -8.03 5.20
C ILE A 19 3.66 -7.69 3.88
N TYR A 20 4.89 -7.21 3.97
CA TYR A 20 5.79 -6.97 2.86
C TYR A 20 7.10 -7.75 3.09
N GLN A 21 7.41 -8.71 2.21
CA GLN A 21 8.62 -9.54 2.33
C GLN A 21 8.78 -10.21 3.72
N ASP A 22 7.69 -10.78 4.24
CA ASP A 22 7.63 -11.42 5.57
C ASP A 22 7.76 -10.46 6.78
N GLU A 23 7.79 -9.16 6.54
CA GLU A 23 7.81 -8.12 7.58
C GLU A 23 6.47 -7.37 7.63
N THR A 24 6.02 -7.04 8.84
CA THR A 24 4.82 -6.23 9.05
C THR A 24 5.13 -4.76 8.76
N VAL A 25 4.39 -4.18 7.83
CA VAL A 25 4.49 -2.78 7.43
C VAL A 25 3.17 -2.05 7.66
N GLU A 26 3.26 -0.78 8.03
CA GLU A 26 2.11 0.11 8.16
C GLU A 26 2.09 1.10 6.99
N ILE A 27 0.98 1.19 6.27
CA ILE A 27 0.84 2.17 5.19
C ILE A 27 0.59 3.55 5.79
N VAL A 28 1.60 4.42 5.76
CA VAL A 28 1.49 5.77 6.36
C VAL A 28 0.84 6.78 5.41
N SER A 29 0.99 6.60 4.09
CA SER A 29 0.44 7.53 3.10
C SER A 29 0.18 6.84 1.77
N VAL A 30 -0.85 7.34 1.06
CA VAL A 30 -1.19 6.91 -0.30
C VAL A 30 -1.53 8.13 -1.13
N LYS A 31 -0.73 8.41 -2.16
CA LYS A 31 -0.87 9.58 -3.01
C LYS A 31 -1.12 9.19 -4.46
N HIS A 32 -2.20 9.72 -5.02
CA HIS A 32 -2.61 9.48 -6.40
C HIS A 32 -1.96 10.48 -7.35
N MET A 33 -1.08 10.02 -8.24
CA MET A 33 -0.42 10.82 -9.28
C MET A 33 -1.20 10.68 -10.59
N LYS A 34 -2.16 11.58 -10.84
CA LYS A 34 -3.05 11.53 -12.02
C LYS A 34 -2.31 11.71 -13.35
N SER A 35 -1.24 12.49 -13.38
CA SER A 35 -0.47 12.77 -14.60
C SER A 35 0.12 11.50 -15.21
N ASN A 36 0.73 10.66 -14.38
CA ASN A 36 1.42 9.43 -14.83
C ASN A 36 0.58 8.17 -14.62
N LYS A 37 -0.67 8.31 -14.14
CA LYS A 37 -1.54 7.19 -13.74
C LYS A 37 -0.85 6.23 -12.76
N THR A 38 -0.10 6.77 -11.80
CA THR A 38 0.61 6.01 -10.76
C THR A 38 0.16 6.43 -9.36
N MET A 39 0.47 5.61 -8.37
CA MET A 39 0.19 5.83 -6.97
C MET A 39 1.51 5.68 -6.20
N ASP A 40 1.85 6.69 -5.42
CA ASP A 40 2.92 6.61 -4.44
C ASP A 40 2.35 6.06 -3.13
N ILE A 41 3.00 5.03 -2.60
CA ILE A 41 2.67 4.44 -1.32
C ILE A 41 3.87 4.63 -0.41
N GLU A 42 3.64 5.24 0.74
CA GLU A 42 4.63 5.33 1.81
C GLU A 42 4.23 4.35 2.90
N TYR A 43 5.21 3.60 3.40
CA TYR A 43 5.02 2.61 4.45
C TYR A 43 6.15 2.70 5.48
N LEU A 44 5.82 2.39 6.73
CA LEU A 44 6.75 2.33 7.85
C LEU A 44 7.19 0.88 8.06
N ILE A 45 8.51 0.67 8.13
CA ILE A 45 9.15 -0.60 8.41
C ILE A 45 10.41 -0.33 9.23
N ASP A 46 10.63 -1.02 10.35
CA ASP A 46 11.79 -0.79 11.24
C ASP A 46 12.05 0.69 11.59
N ASN A 47 11.00 1.45 11.94
CA ASN A 47 11.07 2.90 12.17
C ASN A 47 11.61 3.74 10.99
N LYS A 48 11.66 3.18 9.78
CA LYS A 48 12.04 3.88 8.55
C LYS A 48 10.85 3.99 7.62
N ILE A 49 10.60 5.21 7.14
CA ILE A 49 9.61 5.45 6.10
C ILE A 49 10.25 5.11 4.76
N LYS A 50 9.68 4.13 4.07
CA LYS A 50 10.01 3.79 2.69
C LYS A 50 8.87 4.20 1.77
N LYS A 51 9.19 4.39 0.49
CA LYS A 51 8.20 4.71 -0.54
C LYS A 51 8.38 3.83 -1.75
N PHE A 52 7.29 3.53 -2.45
CA PHE A 52 7.33 2.89 -3.74
C PHE A 52 6.21 3.43 -4.64
N ASN A 53 6.52 3.55 -5.92
CA ASN A 53 5.60 4.04 -6.95
C ASN A 53 5.06 2.86 -7.74
N ILE A 54 3.74 2.78 -7.91
CA ILE A 54 3.10 1.72 -8.67
C ILE A 54 2.06 2.27 -9.65
N PRO A 55 1.86 1.65 -10.81
CA PRO A 55 0.77 2.01 -11.70
C PRO A 55 -0.61 1.83 -11.04
N TYR A 56 -1.59 2.62 -11.48
CA TYR A 56 -2.99 2.35 -11.14
C TYR A 56 -3.44 1.00 -11.65
N HIS A 57 -4.33 0.35 -10.93
CA HIS A 57 -4.79 -1.02 -11.19
C HIS A 57 -3.68 -2.07 -11.20
N ALA A 58 -2.44 -1.71 -10.83
CA ALA A 58 -1.44 -2.69 -10.48
C ALA A 58 -1.82 -3.33 -9.14
N PHE A 59 -1.51 -4.61 -9.04
CA PHE A 59 -1.50 -5.34 -7.79
C PHE A 59 -0.05 -5.45 -7.32
N VAL A 60 0.16 -5.27 -6.02
CA VAL A 60 1.48 -5.40 -5.42
C VAL A 60 1.63 -6.85 -4.97
N ASP A 61 2.25 -7.68 -5.81
CA ASP A 61 2.43 -9.13 -5.55
C ASP A 61 3.18 -9.44 -4.25
N ARG A 62 3.84 -8.44 -3.67
CA ARG A 62 4.63 -8.58 -2.45
C ARG A 62 3.96 -7.98 -1.21
N LEU A 63 2.76 -7.41 -1.36
CA LEU A 63 2.04 -6.75 -0.27
C LEU A 63 0.74 -7.52 0.00
N LYS A 64 0.65 -8.15 1.16
CA LYS A 64 -0.55 -8.87 1.60
C LYS A 64 -1.22 -8.10 2.73
N LEU A 65 -2.49 -7.74 2.58
CA LEU A 65 -3.21 -7.10 3.66
C LEU A 65 -3.29 -8.06 4.87
N GLU A 66 -2.92 -7.56 6.03
CA GLU A 66 -3.03 -8.29 7.30
C GLU A 66 -4.19 -7.74 8.14
N LYS A 67 -4.27 -6.42 8.29
CA LYS A 67 -5.32 -5.76 9.06
C LYS A 67 -5.73 -4.46 8.38
N ARG A 68 -7.03 -4.29 8.19
CA ARG A 68 -7.59 -3.00 7.75
C ARG A 68 -7.48 -1.97 8.88
N ALA A 69 -7.17 -0.74 8.51
CA ALA A 69 -7.42 0.41 9.37
C ALA A 69 -8.89 0.38 9.80
N ILE A 70 -9.14 0.15 11.08
CA ILE A 70 -10.47 0.29 11.65
C ILE A 70 -10.59 1.77 12.00
N HIS A 71 -11.21 2.55 11.12
CA HIS A 71 -11.73 3.85 11.53
C HIS A 71 -12.92 3.57 12.46
N ALA A 72 -12.70 3.71 13.76
CA ALA A 72 -13.75 3.79 14.76
C ALA A 72 -14.34 5.20 14.79
#